data_AF-A0AAD5S1D7-F1
#
_entry.id   AF-A0AAD5S1D7-F1
#
_cell.length_a   1.000
_cell.length_b   1.000
_cell.length_c   1.000
_cell.angle_alpha   90.00
_cell.angle_beta   90.00
_cell.angle_gamma   90.00
#
_symmetry.space_group_name_H-M   'P 1'
#
loop_
_entity.id
_entity.type
_entity.pdbx_description
1 polymer ?
#
loop_
_entity_poly.entity_id
_entity_poly.type
_entity_poly.pdbx_seq_one_letter_code
_entity_poly.pdbx_strand_id
1 'polypeptide(L)'
;MSIRLVSAIAARRQLLNPKIVRSPVWALVARKTYATAAPLGTTHSQSPAATPSLRRFWKKVDVKEVEGGYYVTLDGRNMKTPEGRPLLIPKEKRLLALLIAGEWESQDTLLKSYSLPLTSVVVRSIDAFHDPETRKGVIDTLLRYLNGDST
;
A
#
# COMPACT_ATOMS: atom_id res chain seq x y z
N MET A 1 -20.16 67.89 25.75
CA MET A 1 -19.21 68.52 24.81
C MET A 1 -18.52 67.40 24.03
N SER A 2 -18.54 67.50 22.70
CA SER A 2 -18.16 66.46 21.73
C SER A 2 -16.67 66.10 21.75
N ILE A 3 -16.30 64.85 21.43
CA ILE A 3 -15.05 64.42 20.73
C ILE A 3 -15.28 63.03 20.11
N ARG A 4 -14.79 62.87 18.87
CA ARG A 4 -14.83 61.66 18.02
C ARG A 4 -13.72 60.66 18.40
N LEU A 5 -13.95 59.35 18.25
CA LEU A 5 -12.90 58.39 17.87
C LEU A 5 -13.47 57.06 17.29
N VAL A 6 -13.14 56.84 16.01
CA VAL A 6 -12.56 55.63 15.38
C VAL A 6 -13.31 54.28 15.43
N SER A 7 -13.87 53.93 14.27
CA SER A 7 -13.77 52.66 13.50
C SER A 7 -13.66 51.31 14.24
N ALA A 8 -14.57 50.37 13.94
CA ALA A 8 -14.24 49.17 13.14
C ALA A 8 -15.46 48.28 12.85
N ILE A 9 -15.86 48.29 11.57
CA ILE A 9 -16.14 47.14 10.69
C ILE A 9 -16.94 45.97 11.32
N ALA A 10 -18.26 46.00 11.09
CA ALA A 10 -19.13 44.84 11.16
C ALA A 10 -19.91 44.69 9.84
N ALA A 11 -19.69 43.53 9.21
CA ALA A 11 -20.69 42.67 8.60
C ALA A 11 -21.72 43.23 7.57
N ARG A 12 -21.81 42.43 6.49
CA ARG A 12 -23.07 42.00 5.85
C ARG A 12 -23.64 42.87 4.73
N ARG A 13 -23.01 42.67 3.56
CA ARG A 13 -23.62 42.30 2.27
C ARG A 13 -25.17 42.32 2.24
N GLN A 14 -25.74 43.41 1.74
CA GLN A 14 -27.07 43.43 1.11
C GLN A 14 -27.11 44.57 0.08
N LEU A 15 -27.03 44.24 -1.20
CA LEU A 15 -27.51 45.13 -2.26
C LEU A 15 -28.64 44.42 -2.98
N LEU A 16 -29.84 44.90 -2.65
CA LEU A 16 -31.03 44.80 -3.46
C LEU A 16 -30.79 45.55 -4.78
N ASN A 17 -31.10 44.93 -5.91
CA ASN A 17 -31.42 45.68 -7.12
C ASN A 17 -32.56 44.95 -7.87
N PRO A 18 -33.72 45.59 -8.08
CA PRO A 18 -34.90 44.95 -8.64
C PRO A 18 -34.89 45.07 -10.17
N LYS A 19 -34.92 43.95 -10.86
CA LYS A 19 -35.46 43.90 -12.22
C LYS A 19 -36.47 42.77 -12.32
N ILE A 20 -37.72 43.19 -12.09
CA ILE A 20 -38.93 42.54 -12.54
C ILE A 20 -38.87 42.47 -14.08
N VAL A 21 -38.90 41.27 -14.62
CA VAL A 21 -39.52 41.02 -15.93
C VAL A 21 -40.43 39.80 -15.76
N ARG A 22 -41.70 40.02 -16.04
CA ARG A 22 -42.81 39.08 -15.89
C ARG A 22 -42.69 37.97 -16.95
N SER A 23 -43.01 36.75 -16.51
CA SER A 23 -43.19 35.54 -17.33
C SER A 23 -44.14 35.76 -18.53
N PRO A 24 -44.02 34.91 -19.57
CA PRO A 24 -45.21 34.35 -20.16
C PRO A 24 -45.26 32.83 -19.93
N VAL A 25 -46.43 32.41 -19.45
CA VAL A 25 -46.94 31.04 -19.35
C VAL A 25 -47.12 30.49 -20.77
N TRP A 26 -46.33 29.49 -21.19
CA TRP A 26 -46.72 28.54 -22.25
C TRP A 26 -45.78 27.34 -22.53
N ALA A 27 -44.56 27.23 -21.98
CA ALA A 27 -43.68 26.11 -22.36
C ALA A 27 -43.79 24.88 -21.44
N LEU A 28 -44.98 24.28 -21.39
CA LEU A 28 -45.13 22.86 -21.08
C LEU A 28 -44.76 22.06 -22.35
N VAL A 29 -44.18 20.87 -22.15
CA VAL A 29 -43.77 19.86 -23.15
C VAL A 29 -42.32 19.95 -23.63
N ALA A 30 -41.42 19.28 -22.90
CA ALA A 30 -40.46 18.31 -23.45
C ALA A 30 -39.55 17.77 -22.33
N ARG A 31 -40.05 16.80 -21.55
CA ARG A 31 -39.14 15.88 -20.86
C ARG A 31 -38.55 14.96 -21.93
N LYS A 32 -37.39 15.34 -22.47
CA LYS A 32 -36.53 14.42 -23.20
C LYS A 32 -35.46 13.96 -22.24
N THR A 33 -35.66 12.76 -21.69
CA THR A 33 -34.65 12.02 -20.95
C THR A 33 -33.49 11.72 -21.89
N TYR A 34 -32.46 12.54 -21.84
CA TYR A 34 -31.16 12.15 -22.36
C TYR A 34 -30.45 11.42 -21.23
N ALA A 35 -30.36 10.10 -21.35
CA ALA A 35 -29.36 9.34 -20.63
C ALA A 35 -27.98 9.84 -21.11
N THR A 36 -27.34 10.70 -20.33
CA THR A 36 -25.91 10.97 -20.51
C THR A 36 -25.17 9.70 -20.13
N ALA A 37 -24.77 8.91 -21.13
CA ALA A 37 -23.71 7.95 -20.96
C ALA A 37 -22.45 8.75 -20.60
N ALA A 38 -21.98 8.60 -19.36
CA ALA A 38 -20.69 9.13 -18.94
C ALA A 38 -19.62 8.60 -19.92
N PRO A 39 -18.69 9.44 -20.40
CA PRO A 39 -17.61 8.94 -21.24
C PRO A 39 -16.82 7.92 -20.43
N LEU A 40 -16.59 6.75 -21.03
CA LEU A 40 -15.66 5.74 -20.51
C LEU A 40 -14.32 6.43 -20.30
N GLY A 41 -14.04 6.80 -19.05
CA GLY A 41 -12.75 7.31 -18.66
C GLY A 41 -11.72 6.26 -19.01
N THR A 42 -10.77 6.62 -19.85
CA THR A 42 -9.55 5.85 -20.07
C THR A 42 -8.87 5.74 -18.72
N THR A 43 -9.12 4.65 -18.00
CA THR A 43 -8.33 4.32 -16.82
C THR A 43 -6.96 4.02 -17.40
N HIS A 44 -6.02 4.96 -17.29
CA HIS A 44 -4.63 4.66 -17.55
C HIS A 44 -4.25 3.57 -16.55
N SER A 45 -4.31 2.31 -16.99
CA SER A 45 -3.70 1.17 -16.33
C SER A 45 -2.19 1.42 -16.36
N GLN A 46 -1.73 2.26 -15.44
CA GLN A 46 -0.32 2.46 -15.14
C GLN A 46 0.18 1.13 -14.60
N SER A 47 0.63 0.26 -15.51
CA SER A 47 1.46 -0.87 -15.14
C SER A 47 2.73 -0.26 -14.55
N PRO A 48 3.10 -0.58 -13.29
CA PRO A 48 4.33 -0.05 -12.74
C PRO A 48 5.47 -0.42 -13.69
N ALA A 49 6.26 0.57 -14.08
CA ALA A 49 7.42 0.40 -14.94
C ALA A 49 8.30 -0.74 -14.41
N ALA A 50 8.90 -1.51 -15.34
CA ALA A 50 9.74 -2.65 -15.02
C ALA A 50 10.73 -2.29 -13.90
N THR A 51 10.61 -2.98 -12.76
CA THR A 51 11.50 -2.77 -11.62
C THR A 51 12.94 -3.01 -12.08
N PRO A 52 13.87 -2.07 -11.85
CA PRO A 52 15.25 -2.25 -12.28
C PRO A 52 15.80 -3.55 -11.67
N SER A 53 16.25 -4.47 -12.52
CA SER A 53 16.87 -5.72 -12.08
C SER A 53 18.16 -5.40 -11.32
N LEU A 54 18.21 -5.79 -10.04
CA LEU A 54 19.39 -5.54 -9.20
C LEU A 54 20.50 -6.52 -9.59
N ARG A 55 21.72 -6.03 -9.84
CA ARG A 55 22.88 -6.92 -10.03
C ARG A 55 23.32 -7.50 -8.69
N ARG A 56 23.84 -8.73 -8.68
CA ARG A 56 24.42 -9.33 -7.46
C ARG A 56 25.53 -8.43 -6.94
N PHE A 57 25.38 -7.96 -5.71
CA PHE A 57 26.31 -7.05 -5.05
C PHE A 57 27.04 -7.70 -3.87
N TRP A 58 26.73 -8.96 -3.56
CA TRP A 58 27.32 -9.74 -2.47
C TRP A 58 28.21 -10.86 -2.98
N LYS A 59 29.25 -11.20 -2.20
CA LYS A 59 30.14 -12.33 -2.50
C LYS A 59 29.76 -13.56 -1.68
N LYS A 60 29.56 -13.42 -0.38
CA LYS A 60 29.32 -14.52 0.56
C LYS A 60 27.95 -14.39 1.22
N VAL A 61 27.21 -15.49 1.29
CA VAL A 61 26.02 -15.64 2.14
C VAL A 61 26.35 -16.51 3.34
N ASP A 62 25.93 -16.11 4.53
CA ASP A 62 26.20 -16.83 5.78
C ASP A 62 25.01 -16.75 6.75
N VAL A 63 24.88 -17.72 7.66
CA VAL A 63 23.83 -17.78 8.67
C VAL A 63 24.44 -17.59 10.04
N LYS A 64 24.10 -16.48 10.70
CA LYS A 64 24.57 -16.13 12.02
C LYS A 64 23.53 -16.49 13.08
N GLU A 65 23.90 -17.36 14.01
CA GLU A 65 23.10 -17.65 15.20
C GLU A 65 23.21 -16.51 16.23
N VAL A 66 22.08 -16.15 16.83
CA VAL A 66 21.95 -15.18 17.91
C VAL A 66 20.98 -15.72 18.96
N GLU A 67 20.93 -15.10 20.14
CA GLU A 67 20.05 -15.55 21.24
C GLU A 67 18.58 -15.70 20.82
N GLY A 68 18.08 -14.78 19.99
CA GLY A 68 16.69 -14.79 19.50
C GLY A 68 16.43 -15.59 18.21
N GLY A 69 17.42 -16.29 17.65
CA GLY A 69 17.24 -17.05 16.41
C GLY A 69 18.40 -16.92 15.41
N TYR A 70 18.09 -16.82 14.12
CA TYR A 70 19.07 -16.80 13.04
C TYR A 70 18.93 -15.56 12.16
N TYR A 71 20.05 -14.93 11.83
CA TYR A 71 20.15 -13.93 10.78
C TYR A 71 20.79 -14.54 9.55
N VAL A 72 20.23 -14.23 8.38
CA VAL A 72 20.94 -14.42 7.11
C VAL A 72 21.71 -13.14 6.81
N THR A 73 22.97 -13.30 6.44
CA THR A 73 23.90 -12.19 6.20
C THR A 73 24.48 -12.25 4.80
N LEU A 74 24.60 -11.08 4.18
CA LEU A 74 25.25 -10.88 2.88
C LEU A 74 26.54 -10.09 3.12
N ASP A 75 27.70 -10.67 2.85
CA ASP A 75 29.02 -10.11 3.17
C ASP A 75 29.12 -9.61 4.62
N GLY A 76 28.51 -10.36 5.55
CA GLY A 76 28.48 -10.04 6.99
C GLY A 76 27.44 -8.99 7.40
N ARG A 77 26.66 -8.43 6.46
CA ARG A 77 25.56 -7.50 6.75
C ARG A 77 24.25 -8.25 6.91
N ASN A 78 23.56 -8.02 8.03
CA ASN A 78 22.24 -8.60 8.28
C ASN A 78 21.22 -8.10 7.25
N MET A 79 20.45 -9.02 6.68
CA MET A 79 19.33 -8.66 5.80
C MET A 79 18.21 -7.98 6.59
N LYS A 80 17.51 -7.07 5.91
CA LYS A 80 16.35 -6.35 6.42
C LYS A 80 15.18 -6.49 5.45
N THR A 81 13.97 -6.34 5.96
CA THR A 81 12.78 -6.23 5.11
C THR A 81 12.75 -4.88 4.39
N PRO A 82 11.94 -4.72 3.33
CA PRO A 82 11.73 -3.43 2.66
C PRO A 82 11.25 -2.33 3.61
N GLU A 83 10.52 -2.67 4.66
CA GLU A 83 10.12 -1.74 5.74
C GLU A 83 11.24 -1.47 6.77
N GLY A 84 12.44 -2.00 6.54
CA GLY A 84 13.61 -1.80 7.39
C GLY A 84 13.65 -2.66 8.66
N ARG A 85 12.73 -3.62 8.80
CA ARG A 85 12.67 -4.52 9.98
C ARG A 85 13.76 -5.58 9.91
N PRO A 86 14.28 -6.05 11.06
CA PRO A 86 15.26 -7.13 11.08
C PRO A 86 14.63 -8.43 10.55
N LEU A 87 15.29 -9.09 9.59
CA LEU A 87 14.90 -10.42 9.11
C LEU A 87 15.45 -11.48 10.07
N LEU A 88 14.80 -11.62 11.23
CA LEU A 88 15.14 -12.60 12.25
C LEU A 88 14.28 -13.86 12.07
N ILE A 89 14.93 -15.00 11.91
CA ILE A 89 14.25 -16.30 11.78
C ILE A 89 14.24 -16.98 13.16
N PRO A 90 13.09 -17.47 13.65
CA PRO A 90 13.01 -18.16 14.95
C PRO A 90 13.96 -19.34 15.07
N LYS A 91 14.42 -19.63 16.29
CA LYS A 91 15.42 -20.68 16.57
C LYS A 91 14.93 -22.08 16.19
N GLU A 92 13.62 -22.31 16.25
CA GLU A 92 12.99 -23.57 15.89
C GLU A 92 13.05 -23.82 14.37
N LYS A 93 13.27 -22.76 13.58
CA LYS A 93 13.23 -22.77 12.10
C LYS A 93 14.62 -22.66 11.49
N ARG A 94 15.63 -23.34 12.06
CA ARG A 94 17.01 -23.35 11.53
C ARG A 94 17.09 -23.73 10.05
N LEU A 95 16.32 -24.74 9.63
CA LEU A 95 16.31 -25.19 8.23
C LEU A 95 15.84 -24.08 7.28
N LEU A 96 14.85 -23.27 7.68
CA LEU A 96 14.39 -22.14 6.88
C LEU A 96 15.50 -21.10 6.68
N ALA A 97 16.32 -20.84 7.70
CA ALA A 97 17.44 -19.92 7.58
C ALA A 97 18.49 -20.43 6.57
N LEU A 98 18.79 -21.72 6.59
CA LEU A 98 19.71 -22.35 5.63
C LEU A 98 19.15 -22.35 4.21
N LEU A 99 17.84 -22.61 4.04
CA LEU A 99 17.19 -22.58 2.74
C LEU A 99 17.18 -21.16 2.14
N ILE A 100 16.93 -20.14 2.97
CA ILE A 100 17.02 -18.74 2.54
C ILE A 100 18.47 -18.42 2.16
N ALA A 101 19.46 -18.82 2.96
CA ALA A 101 20.86 -18.62 2.58
C ALA A 101 21.20 -19.28 1.22
N GLY A 102 20.72 -20.50 1.00
CA GLY A 102 20.88 -21.20 -0.28
C GLY A 102 20.18 -20.50 -1.46
N GLU A 103 18.98 -19.97 -1.22
CA GLU A 103 18.24 -19.17 -2.21
C GLU A 103 19.06 -17.94 -2.65
N TRP A 104 19.69 -17.23 -1.72
CA TRP A 104 20.56 -16.08 -2.02
C TRP A 104 21.91 -16.45 -2.63
N GLU A 105 22.48 -17.60 -2.26
CA GLU A 105 23.74 -18.08 -2.84
C GLU A 105 23.57 -18.52 -4.30
N SER A 106 22.41 -19.08 -4.64
CA SER A 106 22.06 -19.55 -5.99
C SER A 106 21.85 -18.43 -7.02
N GLN A 107 21.80 -17.17 -6.59
CA GLN A 107 21.58 -16.04 -7.50
C GLN A 107 22.85 -15.74 -8.30
N ASP A 108 22.72 -15.66 -9.61
CA ASP A 108 23.82 -15.32 -10.50
C ASP A 108 23.97 -13.78 -10.62
N THR A 109 24.20 -13.28 -11.81
CA THR A 109 24.58 -11.89 -12.07
C THR A 109 23.42 -10.91 -11.88
N LEU A 110 22.19 -11.34 -12.19
CA LEU A 110 20.98 -10.54 -12.06
C LEU A 110 20.02 -11.18 -11.05
N LEU A 111 19.63 -10.39 -10.06
CA LEU A 111 18.63 -10.76 -9.07
C LEU A 111 17.24 -10.74 -9.71
N LYS A 112 16.64 -11.92 -9.81
CA LYS A 112 15.28 -12.10 -10.32
C LYS A 112 14.32 -12.18 -9.15
N SER A 113 13.23 -11.41 -9.15
CA SER A 113 12.30 -11.42 -8.02
C SER A 113 11.61 -12.78 -7.84
N TYR A 114 11.39 -13.52 -8.92
CA TYR A 114 10.76 -14.85 -8.87
C TYR A 114 11.67 -15.95 -8.32
N SER A 115 12.99 -15.73 -8.24
CA SER A 115 13.94 -16.70 -7.68
C SER A 115 14.14 -16.54 -6.17
N LEU A 116 13.33 -15.69 -5.52
CA LEU A 116 13.34 -15.47 -4.06
C LEU A 116 11.99 -15.80 -3.37
N PRO A 117 11.33 -16.95 -3.65
CA PRO A 117 10.06 -17.29 -3.01
C PRO A 117 10.10 -17.38 -1.48
N LEU A 118 11.13 -17.99 -0.88
CA LEU A 118 11.19 -18.18 0.57
C LEU A 118 11.42 -16.84 1.27
N THR A 119 12.36 -16.05 0.76
CA THR A 119 12.60 -14.69 1.25
C THR A 119 11.33 -13.84 1.13
N SER A 120 10.61 -13.92 0.00
CA SER A 120 9.36 -13.17 -0.19
C SER A 120 8.30 -13.50 0.86
N VAL A 121 8.11 -14.80 1.14
CA VAL A 121 7.16 -15.25 2.17
C VAL A 121 7.58 -14.77 3.56
N VAL A 122 8.85 -14.90 3.93
CA VAL A 122 9.34 -14.49 5.25
C VAL A 122 9.25 -12.98 5.42
N VAL A 123 9.69 -12.20 4.44
CA VAL A 123 9.56 -10.74 4.46
C VAL A 123 8.11 -10.32 4.64
N ARG A 124 7.18 -10.88 3.84
CA ARG A 124 5.75 -10.60 3.98
C ARG A 124 5.23 -11.00 5.36
N SER A 125 5.69 -12.13 5.91
CA SER A 125 5.28 -12.57 7.25
C SER A 125 5.67 -11.56 8.33
N ILE A 126 6.86 -10.97 8.23
CA ILE A 126 7.40 -10.00 9.19
C ILE A 126 6.73 -8.63 9.01
N ASP A 127 6.53 -8.19 7.77
CA ASP A 127 5.97 -6.87 7.48
C ASP A 127 4.45 -6.84 7.73
N ALA A 128 3.69 -7.79 7.15
CA ALA A 128 2.23 -7.76 7.19
C ALA A 128 1.61 -8.28 8.48
N PHE A 129 2.25 -9.20 9.21
CA PHE A 129 1.63 -9.90 10.34
C PHE A 129 2.23 -9.55 11.70
N HIS A 130 2.89 -8.39 11.82
CA HIS A 130 3.40 -7.90 13.09
C HIS A 130 2.27 -7.51 14.07
N ASP A 131 1.18 -6.95 13.55
CA ASP A 131 0.00 -6.54 14.30
C ASP A 131 -0.92 -7.73 14.62
N PRO A 132 -1.28 -7.97 15.91
CA PRO A 132 -2.14 -9.08 16.30
C PRO A 132 -3.55 -9.03 15.68
N GLU A 133 -4.14 -7.85 15.51
CA GLU A 133 -5.50 -7.71 14.95
C GLU A 133 -5.51 -8.07 13.46
N THR A 134 -4.51 -7.60 12.71
CA THR A 134 -4.29 -7.97 11.31
C THR A 134 -4.13 -9.49 11.17
N ARG A 135 -3.32 -10.10 12.05
CA ARG A 135 -3.13 -11.55 12.06
C ARG A 135 -4.43 -12.29 12.33
N LYS A 136 -5.20 -11.86 13.32
CA LYS A 136 -6.50 -12.44 13.67
C LYS A 136 -7.50 -12.33 12.51
N GLY A 137 -7.60 -11.17 11.88
CA GLY A 137 -8.49 -10.97 10.73
C GLY A 137 -8.13 -11.86 9.53
N VAL A 138 -6.84 -12.10 9.28
CA VAL A 138 -6.41 -13.06 8.25
C VAL A 138 -6.73 -14.49 8.66
N ILE A 139 -6.51 -14.89 9.92
CA ILE A 139 -6.89 -16.22 10.43
C ILE A 139 -8.40 -16.44 10.25
N ASP A 140 -9.23 -15.48 10.68
CA ASP A 140 -10.69 -15.56 10.55
C ASP A 140 -11.12 -15.67 9.08
N THR A 141 -10.41 -14.99 8.17
CA THR A 141 -10.67 -15.09 6.72
C THR A 141 -10.29 -16.47 6.18
N LEU A 142 -9.15 -17.01 6.56
CA LEU A 142 -8.69 -18.35 6.16
C LEU A 142 -9.65 -19.43 6.66
N LEU A 143 -10.14 -19.32 7.90
CA LEU A 143 -11.07 -20.26 8.51
C LEU A 143 -12.42 -20.35 7.76
N ARG A 144 -12.84 -19.32 7.01
CA ARG A 144 -14.06 -19.38 6.18
C ARG A 144 -13.95 -20.42 5.07
N TYR A 145 -12.76 -20.62 4.53
CA TYR A 145 -12.51 -21.57 3.45
C TYR A 145 -12.34 -23.01 3.97
N LEU A 146 -12.13 -23.20 5.27
CA LEU A 146 -11.96 -24.54 5.86
C LEU A 146 -13.17 -25.45 5.60
N ASN A 147 -14.39 -24.90 5.65
CA ASN A 147 -15.62 -25.67 5.45
C ASN A 147 -15.99 -25.86 3.97
N GLY A 148 -15.42 -25.02 3.08
CA GLY A 148 -15.70 -25.04 1.64
C GLY A 148 -14.54 -25.58 0.81
N ASP A 149 -13.62 -26.30 1.45
CA ASP A 149 -12.48 -26.89 0.76
C ASP A 149 -12.97 -27.91 -0.27
N SER A 150 -12.40 -27.84 -1.46
CA SER A 150 -12.75 -28.75 -2.56
C SER A 150 -12.11 -30.12 -2.28
N THR A 151 -12.94 -31.08 -1.88
CA THR A 151 -12.57 -32.50 -1.72
C THR A 151 -12.27 -33.17 -3.04
#